data_AF-A0A8T6SHB7-F1
#
_entry.id   AF-A0A8T6SHB7-F1
#
_cell.length_a   1.000
_cell.length_b   1.000
_cell.length_c   1.000
_cell.angle_alpha   90.00
_cell.angle_beta   90.00
_cell.angle_gamma   90.00
#
_symmetry.space_group_name_H-M   'P 1'
#
loop_
_entity.id
_entity.type
_entity.pdbx_description
1 polymer ?
#
loop_
_entity_poly.entity_id
_entity_poly.type
_entity_poly.pdbx_seq_one_letter_code
_entity_poly.pdbx_strand_id
1 'polypeptide(L)'
;MEDKPIAWITVFTPVELLYALGVYPIAPEHFGAMSSARGAISEYLEEAERAGYSQNLCSYSRCSLGYVLGGMNGPMPPPDILITFRNSCDVYVKWWQSLHMHLGTPLYVGETPYVLTSEDLDNYVLDYVIKQLRELIDVIEDKFELRFDMERLVEIVKLSDRASELWLQTLKLRRTRPCPLGGRDSASDIFPLVVMQGTEKAVDFYEELLGEVRGRVREKEGVIENERFRL
;
A
#
# COMPACT_ATOMS: atom_id res chain seq x y z
N MET A 1 2.80 12.24 -15.24
CA MET A 1 1.79 11.45 -14.50
C MET A 1 0.58 11.16 -15.38
N GLU A 2 0.42 11.87 -16.51
CA GLU A 2 -0.83 11.95 -17.28
C GLU A 2 -1.13 10.79 -18.24
N ASP A 3 -0.26 9.79 -18.44
CA ASP A 3 -0.49 8.73 -19.44
C ASP A 3 -0.28 7.29 -18.93
N LYS A 4 -0.25 7.07 -17.61
CA LYS A 4 -0.06 5.72 -17.06
C LYS A 4 -1.40 5.13 -16.61
N PRO A 5 -1.71 3.86 -16.91
CA PRO A 5 -2.86 3.18 -16.34
C PRO A 5 -2.82 3.20 -14.81
N ILE A 6 -3.97 3.40 -14.20
CA ILE A 6 -4.15 3.46 -12.75
C ILE A 6 -4.68 2.12 -12.24
N ALA A 7 -3.94 1.52 -11.31
CA ALA A 7 -4.38 0.32 -10.60
C ALA A 7 -4.80 0.68 -9.17
N TRP A 8 -6.03 0.37 -8.78
CA TRP A 8 -6.38 0.33 -7.36
C TRP A 8 -5.99 -1.02 -6.76
N ILE A 9 -5.17 -0.97 -5.72
CA ILE A 9 -4.52 -2.14 -5.11
C ILE A 9 -4.84 -2.27 -3.63
N THR A 10 -4.87 -3.49 -3.10
CA THR A 10 -4.78 -3.69 -1.64
C THR A 10 -3.37 -3.41 -1.16
N VAL A 11 -3.22 -3.02 0.11
CA VAL A 11 -1.88 -3.04 0.73
C VAL A 11 -1.28 -4.45 0.66
N PHE A 12 0.04 -4.55 0.47
CA PHE A 12 0.78 -5.79 0.17
C PHE A 12 0.57 -6.40 -1.22
N THR A 13 -0.08 -5.70 -2.16
CA THR A 13 0.08 -6.04 -3.58
C THR A 13 1.54 -5.79 -3.98
N PRO A 14 2.20 -6.68 -4.76
CA PRO A 14 3.58 -6.48 -5.22
C PRO A 14 3.70 -5.28 -6.18
N VAL A 15 3.87 -4.07 -5.64
CA VAL A 15 3.84 -2.81 -6.39
C VAL A 15 5.02 -2.67 -7.34
N GLU A 16 6.14 -3.32 -7.06
CA GLU A 16 7.32 -3.39 -7.91
C GLU A 16 6.97 -3.92 -9.31
N LEU A 17 6.08 -4.92 -9.36
CA LEU A 17 5.60 -5.49 -10.61
C LEU A 17 4.83 -4.46 -11.44
N LEU A 18 3.99 -3.67 -10.78
CA LEU A 18 3.21 -2.60 -11.44
C LEU A 18 4.12 -1.49 -11.95
N TYR A 19 5.14 -1.10 -11.17
CA TYR A 19 6.13 -0.12 -11.62
C TYR A 19 6.99 -0.62 -12.79
N ALA A 20 7.31 -1.92 -12.82
CA ALA A 20 8.02 -2.56 -13.93
C ALA A 20 7.19 -2.51 -15.22
N LEU A 21 5.88 -2.75 -15.11
CA LEU A 21 4.93 -2.65 -16.21
C LEU A 21 4.61 -1.20 -16.61
N GLY A 22 4.94 -0.22 -15.76
CA GLY A 22 4.61 1.19 -16.00
C GLY A 22 3.20 1.59 -15.57
N VAL A 23 2.55 0.79 -14.73
CA VAL A 23 1.25 1.05 -14.10
C VAL A 23 1.45 1.87 -12.82
N TYR A 24 0.52 2.78 -12.53
CA TYR A 24 0.54 3.61 -11.34
C TYR A 24 -0.37 3.04 -10.24
N PRO A 25 0.18 2.55 -9.11
CA PRO A 25 -0.62 1.98 -8.04
C PRO A 25 -1.21 3.05 -7.10
N ILE A 26 -2.47 2.87 -6.71
CA ILE A 26 -3.14 3.63 -5.66
C ILE A 26 -3.76 2.64 -4.67
N ALA A 27 -3.50 2.82 -3.38
CA ALA A 27 -4.11 2.01 -2.33
C ALA A 27 -5.33 2.72 -1.71
N PRO A 28 -6.56 2.22 -1.89
CA PRO A 28 -7.75 2.80 -1.25
C PRO A 28 -7.68 2.83 0.29
N GLU A 29 -6.91 1.95 0.94
CA GLU A 29 -6.63 2.04 2.37
C GLU A 29 -5.91 3.35 2.72
N HIS A 30 -4.93 3.77 1.91
CA HIS A 30 -4.24 5.04 2.12
C HIS A 30 -5.21 6.22 1.97
N PHE A 31 -6.12 6.17 0.99
CA PHE A 31 -7.18 7.16 0.86
C PHE A 31 -8.07 7.23 2.11
N GLY A 32 -8.46 6.08 2.67
CA GLY A 32 -9.24 6.05 3.91
C GLY A 32 -8.48 6.61 5.11
N ALA A 33 -7.18 6.32 5.22
CA ALA A 33 -6.34 6.84 6.30
C ALA A 33 -6.23 8.36 6.22
N MET A 34 -6.00 8.90 5.02
CA MET A 34 -5.93 10.33 4.78
C MET A 34 -7.27 11.02 4.98
N SER A 35 -8.37 10.39 4.58
CA SER A 35 -9.73 10.91 4.82
C SER A 35 -10.03 10.97 6.32
N SER A 36 -9.57 9.97 7.09
CA SER A 36 -9.72 9.98 8.55
C SER A 36 -8.88 11.08 9.19
N ALA A 37 -7.61 11.21 8.81
CA ALA A 37 -6.72 12.25 9.33
C ALA A 37 -7.23 13.68 9.04
N ARG A 38 -7.95 13.87 7.94
CA ARG A 38 -8.57 15.14 7.55
C ARG A 38 -9.98 15.36 8.11
N GLY A 39 -10.54 14.40 8.85
CA GLY A 39 -11.90 14.48 9.39
C GLY A 39 -13.02 14.35 8.34
N ALA A 40 -12.70 13.91 7.12
CA ALA A 40 -13.66 13.76 6.02
C ALA A 40 -14.24 12.34 5.89
N ILE A 41 -13.72 11.37 6.66
CA ILE A 41 -14.09 9.96 6.51
C ILE A 41 -15.59 9.69 6.76
N SER A 42 -16.22 10.42 7.70
CA SER A 42 -17.59 10.15 8.14
C SER A 42 -18.61 10.22 6.99
N GLU A 43 -18.45 11.17 6.07
CA GLU A 43 -19.33 11.33 4.91
C GLU A 43 -19.33 10.06 4.04
N TYR A 44 -18.14 9.49 3.81
CA TYR A 44 -18.02 8.27 3.03
C TYR A 44 -18.56 7.04 3.78
N LEU A 45 -18.34 6.95 5.10
CA LEU A 45 -18.89 5.85 5.89
C LEU A 45 -20.42 5.84 5.86
N GLU A 46 -21.03 7.01 6.06
CA GLU A 46 -22.48 7.17 6.00
C GLU A 46 -23.04 6.83 4.62
N GLU A 47 -22.36 7.24 3.55
CA GLU A 47 -22.82 6.93 2.18
C GLU A 47 -22.81 5.43 1.90
N ALA A 48 -21.76 4.72 2.32
CA ALA A 48 -21.73 3.26 2.22
C ALA A 48 -22.85 2.61 3.03
N GLU A 49 -23.13 3.12 4.23
CA GLU A 49 -24.20 2.61 5.11
C GLU A 49 -25.60 2.84 4.51
N ARG A 50 -25.85 4.00 3.90
CA ARG A 50 -27.10 4.29 3.16
C ARG A 50 -27.31 3.35 2.00
N ALA A 51 -26.23 2.93 1.34
CA ALA A 51 -26.27 1.92 0.27
C ALA A 51 -26.42 0.47 0.79
N GLY A 52 -26.53 0.26 2.11
CA GLY A 52 -26.79 -1.04 2.73
C GLY A 52 -25.55 -1.81 3.18
N TYR A 53 -24.35 -1.21 3.13
CA TYR A 53 -23.15 -1.83 3.68
C TYR A 53 -23.17 -1.79 5.22
N SER A 54 -22.86 -2.92 5.84
CA SER A 54 -22.90 -3.04 7.31
C SER A 54 -21.83 -2.17 7.99
N GLN A 55 -22.21 -1.52 9.08
CA GLN A 55 -21.29 -0.80 9.99
C GLN A 55 -20.18 -1.69 10.57
N ASN A 56 -20.37 -3.00 10.58
CA ASN A 56 -19.37 -3.97 11.04
C ASN A 56 -18.23 -4.19 10.03
N LEU A 57 -18.34 -3.65 8.81
CA LEU A 57 -17.25 -3.69 7.83
C LEU A 57 -16.12 -2.73 8.22
N CYS A 58 -14.91 -3.11 7.81
CA CYS A 58 -13.71 -2.28 7.94
C CYS A 58 -13.96 -0.85 7.44
N SER A 59 -13.54 0.15 8.21
CA SER A 59 -13.73 1.55 7.81
C SER A 59 -12.98 1.90 6.52
N TYR A 60 -11.89 1.21 6.17
CA TYR A 60 -11.24 1.38 4.86
C TYR A 60 -12.13 0.95 3.70
N SER A 61 -12.79 -0.20 3.83
CA SER A 61 -13.68 -0.69 2.78
C SER A 61 -14.93 0.18 2.66
N ARG A 62 -15.56 0.55 3.78
CA ARG A 62 -16.68 1.49 3.76
C ARG A 62 -16.28 2.87 3.20
N CYS A 63 -15.12 3.39 3.55
CA CYS A 63 -14.67 4.70 3.05
C CYS A 63 -14.51 4.72 1.53
N SER A 64 -13.87 3.71 0.95
CA SER A 64 -13.67 3.64 -0.50
C SER A 64 -14.95 3.28 -1.26
N LEU A 65 -15.80 2.40 -0.71
CA LEU A 65 -17.12 2.11 -1.27
C LEU A 65 -18.00 3.35 -1.26
N GLY A 66 -18.07 4.05 -0.13
CA GLY A 66 -18.80 5.31 -0.01
C GLY A 66 -18.28 6.40 -0.92
N TYR A 67 -16.96 6.45 -1.14
CA TYR A 67 -16.36 7.33 -2.13
C TYR A 67 -16.85 7.04 -3.56
N VAL A 68 -16.89 5.77 -3.96
CA VAL A 68 -17.41 5.34 -5.27
C VAL A 68 -18.90 5.63 -5.40
N LEU A 69 -19.70 5.27 -4.39
CA LEU A 69 -21.14 5.47 -4.36
C LEU A 69 -21.54 6.95 -4.36
N GLY A 70 -20.74 7.79 -3.68
CA GLY A 70 -20.87 9.24 -3.66
C GLY A 70 -20.38 9.95 -4.93
N GLY A 71 -20.05 9.19 -6.00
CA GLY A 71 -19.69 9.73 -7.31
C GLY A 71 -18.22 10.14 -7.48
N MET A 72 -17.33 9.74 -6.57
CA MET A 72 -15.87 9.94 -6.68
C MET A 72 -15.44 11.42 -6.87
N ASN A 73 -16.10 12.36 -6.21
CA ASN A 73 -15.82 13.80 -6.33
C ASN A 73 -14.56 14.28 -5.58
N GLY A 74 -13.64 13.38 -5.23
CA GLY A 74 -12.48 13.68 -4.38
C GLY A 74 -11.13 13.44 -5.09
N PRO A 75 -10.04 13.36 -4.32
CA PRO A 75 -8.69 13.37 -4.88
C PRO A 75 -8.22 12.03 -5.47
N MET A 76 -8.98 10.94 -5.28
CA MET A 76 -8.59 9.61 -5.75
C MET A 76 -9.19 9.36 -7.15
N PRO A 77 -8.38 9.32 -8.21
CA PRO A 77 -8.87 9.13 -9.57
C PRO A 77 -9.47 7.73 -9.76
N PRO A 78 -10.39 7.55 -10.73
CA PRO A 78 -10.94 6.24 -11.06
C PRO A 78 -9.83 5.27 -11.51
N PRO A 79 -9.97 3.96 -11.25
CA PRO A 79 -9.02 2.95 -11.68
C PRO A 79 -9.33 2.44 -13.10
N ASP A 80 -8.28 2.12 -13.84
CA ASP A 80 -8.36 1.37 -15.09
C ASP A 80 -8.37 -0.15 -14.87
N ILE A 81 -7.83 -0.60 -13.73
CA ILE A 81 -7.86 -1.99 -13.26
C ILE A 81 -7.93 -2.05 -11.73
N LEU A 82 -8.65 -3.03 -11.20
CA LEU A 82 -8.68 -3.38 -9.79
C LEU A 82 -7.81 -4.63 -9.58
N ILE A 83 -6.89 -4.59 -8.62
CA ILE A 83 -6.00 -5.71 -8.32
C ILE A 83 -6.04 -5.97 -6.81
N THR A 84 -6.29 -7.21 -6.42
CA THR A 84 -6.23 -7.61 -5.01
C THR A 84 -5.55 -8.96 -4.89
N PHE A 85 -4.88 -9.17 -3.77
CA PHE A 85 -4.43 -10.49 -3.34
C PHE A 85 -5.14 -10.88 -2.06
N ARG A 86 -5.60 -12.13 -1.97
CA ARG A 86 -6.00 -12.73 -0.69
C ARG A 86 -4.73 -13.07 0.10
N ASN A 87 -4.18 -12.07 0.79
CA ASN A 87 -2.92 -12.20 1.54
C ASN A 87 -2.98 -11.70 2.99
N SER A 88 -3.82 -10.70 3.27
CA SER A 88 -3.85 -10.05 4.60
C SER A 88 -5.19 -10.21 5.29
N CYS A 89 -6.29 -10.10 4.54
CA CYS A 89 -7.63 -10.34 5.06
C CYS A 89 -8.58 -10.84 3.98
N ASP A 90 -9.58 -11.64 4.37
CA ASP A 90 -10.59 -12.16 3.44
C ASP A 90 -11.53 -11.05 2.92
N VAL A 91 -11.65 -9.94 3.65
CA VAL A 91 -12.48 -8.79 3.26
C VAL A 91 -11.99 -8.19 1.95
N TYR A 92 -10.70 -8.26 1.63
CA TYR A 92 -10.12 -7.75 0.39
C TYR A 92 -10.81 -8.28 -0.86
N VAL A 93 -11.01 -9.60 -0.94
CA VAL A 93 -11.66 -10.20 -2.12
C VAL A 93 -13.09 -9.68 -2.30
N LYS A 94 -13.87 -9.62 -1.21
CA LYS A 94 -15.28 -9.17 -1.27
C LYS A 94 -15.41 -7.66 -1.47
N TRP A 95 -14.49 -6.90 -0.92
CA TRP A 95 -14.41 -5.46 -1.12
C TRP A 95 -14.07 -5.14 -2.57
N TRP A 96 -13.05 -5.78 -3.17
CA TRP A 96 -12.70 -5.58 -4.58
C TRP A 96 -13.79 -6.07 -5.55
N GLN A 97 -14.45 -7.20 -5.25
CA GLN A 97 -15.63 -7.63 -6.00
C GLN A 97 -16.76 -6.58 -5.95
N SER A 98 -16.96 -5.93 -4.80
CA SER A 98 -17.95 -4.85 -4.67
C SER A 98 -17.56 -3.62 -5.49
N LEU A 99 -16.30 -3.20 -5.43
CA LEU A 99 -15.78 -2.10 -6.25
C LEU A 99 -15.94 -2.40 -7.75
N HIS A 100 -15.62 -3.62 -8.18
CA HIS A 100 -15.80 -4.08 -9.56
C HIS A 100 -17.27 -3.96 -10.01
N MET A 101 -18.23 -4.40 -9.18
CA MET A 101 -19.65 -4.32 -9.52
C MET A 101 -20.14 -2.87 -9.68
N HIS A 102 -19.64 -1.94 -8.87
CA HIS A 102 -20.06 -0.53 -8.93
C HIS A 102 -19.34 0.26 -10.03
N LEU A 103 -18.07 -0.03 -10.30
CA LEU A 103 -17.27 0.71 -11.28
C LEU A 103 -17.31 0.12 -12.70
N GLY A 104 -17.59 -1.18 -12.83
CA GLY A 104 -17.41 -1.91 -14.10
C GLY A 104 -15.95 -2.11 -14.51
N THR A 105 -14.99 -1.64 -13.71
CA THR A 105 -13.55 -1.76 -13.95
C THR A 105 -13.09 -3.22 -13.83
N PRO A 106 -12.27 -3.76 -14.77
CA PRO A 106 -11.76 -5.13 -14.68
C PRO A 106 -11.06 -5.44 -13.35
N LEU A 107 -11.25 -6.67 -12.88
CA LEU A 107 -10.74 -7.13 -11.58
C LEU A 107 -9.83 -8.35 -11.75
N TYR A 108 -8.61 -8.24 -11.23
CA TYR A 108 -7.72 -9.36 -10.99
C TYR A 108 -7.71 -9.73 -9.50
N VAL A 109 -7.89 -11.02 -9.20
CA VAL A 109 -7.80 -11.57 -7.83
C VAL A 109 -6.73 -12.65 -7.81
N GLY A 110 -5.63 -12.36 -7.13
CA GLY A 110 -4.63 -13.37 -6.77
C GLY A 110 -4.84 -13.89 -5.35
N GLU A 111 -4.14 -14.96 -5.01
CA GLU A 111 -4.17 -15.58 -3.69
C GLU A 111 -2.75 -15.98 -3.27
N THR A 112 -2.40 -15.69 -2.02
CA THR A 112 -1.19 -16.24 -1.41
C THR A 112 -1.62 -17.30 -0.39
N PRO A 113 -1.17 -18.55 -0.53
CA PRO A 113 -1.45 -19.60 0.45
C PRO A 113 -1.03 -19.20 1.86
N TYR A 114 -1.73 -19.71 2.87
CA TYR A 114 -1.33 -19.50 4.27
C TYR A 114 -0.01 -20.23 4.55
N VAL A 115 1.02 -19.45 4.84
CA VAL A 115 2.33 -19.91 5.31
C VAL A 115 2.52 -19.35 6.71
N LEU A 116 2.50 -20.21 7.73
CA LEU A 116 2.59 -19.78 9.13
C LEU A 116 4.05 -19.60 9.56
N THR A 117 4.94 -20.44 9.03
CA THR A 117 6.37 -20.40 9.31
C THR A 117 7.17 -20.51 8.02
N SER A 118 8.43 -20.08 8.02
CA SER A 118 9.32 -20.27 6.88
C SER A 118 9.57 -21.74 6.55
N GLU A 119 9.31 -22.66 7.48
CA GLU A 119 9.41 -24.10 7.26
C GLU A 119 8.23 -24.65 6.44
N ASP A 120 7.08 -23.97 6.50
CA ASP A 120 5.89 -24.31 5.71
C ASP A 120 5.97 -23.79 4.26
N LEU A 121 7.02 -23.02 3.94
CA LEU A 121 7.24 -22.50 2.60
C LEU A 121 7.89 -23.57 1.73
N ASP A 122 7.07 -24.25 0.92
CA ASP A 122 7.53 -25.21 -0.06
C ASP A 122 7.57 -24.64 -1.49
N ASN A 123 8.15 -25.42 -2.41
CA ASN A 123 8.22 -25.03 -3.82
C ASN A 123 6.84 -24.92 -4.47
N TYR A 124 5.84 -25.68 -4.00
CA TYR A 124 4.49 -25.62 -4.55
C TYR A 124 3.85 -24.26 -4.29
N VAL A 125 3.98 -23.72 -3.07
CA VAL A 125 3.50 -22.38 -2.71
C VAL A 125 4.20 -21.33 -3.56
N LEU A 126 5.52 -21.43 -3.73
CA LEU A 126 6.29 -20.50 -4.57
C LEU A 126 5.85 -20.55 -6.02
N ASP A 127 5.77 -21.74 -6.62
CA ASP A 127 5.35 -21.93 -8.00
C ASP A 127 3.91 -21.42 -8.23
N TYR A 128 3.02 -21.62 -7.25
CA TYR A 128 1.64 -21.14 -7.29
C TYR A 128 1.55 -19.61 -7.30
N VAL A 129 2.34 -18.93 -6.45
CA VAL A 129 2.39 -17.46 -6.44
C VAL A 129 3.06 -16.93 -7.70
N ILE A 130 4.17 -17.52 -8.14
CA ILE A 130 4.87 -17.12 -9.37
C ILE A 130 3.94 -17.23 -10.59
N LYS A 131 3.16 -18.31 -10.69
CA LYS A 131 2.18 -18.49 -11.77
C LYS A 131 1.16 -17.36 -11.80
N GLN A 132 0.61 -16.99 -10.64
CA GLN A 132 -0.35 -15.90 -10.54
C GLN A 132 0.27 -14.55 -10.91
N LEU A 133 1.50 -14.26 -10.45
CA LEU A 133 2.19 -13.03 -10.84
C LEU A 133 2.41 -12.96 -12.37
N ARG A 134 2.71 -14.08 -13.02
CA ARG A 134 2.78 -14.15 -14.49
C ARG A 134 1.43 -13.92 -15.16
N GLU A 135 0.37 -14.52 -14.65
CA GLU A 135 -1.00 -14.27 -15.14
C GLU A 135 -1.39 -12.79 -14.99
N LEU A 136 -0.98 -12.13 -13.91
CA LEU A 136 -1.20 -10.69 -13.73
C LEU A 136 -0.42 -9.86 -14.76
N ILE A 137 0.83 -10.24 -15.06
CA ILE A 137 1.62 -9.62 -16.13
C ILE A 137 0.85 -9.70 -17.44
N ASP A 138 0.44 -10.90 -17.85
CA ASP A 138 -0.27 -11.14 -19.11
C ASP A 138 -1.54 -10.28 -19.20
N VAL A 139 -2.33 -10.23 -18.12
CA VAL A 139 -3.55 -9.40 -18.05
C VAL A 139 -3.26 -7.91 -18.24
N ILE A 140 -2.16 -7.40 -17.66
CA ILE A 140 -1.79 -5.98 -17.77
C ILE A 140 -1.22 -5.69 -19.16
N GLU A 141 -0.34 -6.55 -19.70
CA GLU A 141 0.22 -6.41 -21.05
C GLU A 141 -0.90 -6.37 -22.10
N ASP A 142 -1.83 -7.33 -22.05
CA ASP A 142 -2.94 -7.42 -23.00
C ASP A 142 -3.89 -6.22 -22.91
N LYS A 143 -4.21 -5.77 -21.69
CA LYS A 143 -5.19 -4.72 -21.47
C LYS A 143 -4.68 -3.33 -21.86
N PHE A 144 -3.39 -3.07 -21.62
CA PHE A 144 -2.81 -1.75 -21.74
C PHE A 144 -1.77 -1.64 -22.86
N GLU A 145 -1.56 -2.71 -23.63
CA GLU A 145 -0.56 -2.80 -24.69
C GLU A 145 0.86 -2.47 -24.18
N LEU A 146 1.13 -2.85 -22.94
CA LEU A 146 2.41 -2.66 -22.27
C LEU A 146 3.30 -3.89 -22.48
N ARG A 147 4.60 -3.76 -22.16
CA ARG A 147 5.53 -4.88 -22.14
C ARG A 147 6.27 -4.98 -20.83
N PHE A 148 6.32 -6.18 -20.29
CA PHE A 148 7.07 -6.53 -19.10
C PHE A 148 8.56 -6.63 -19.42
N ASP A 149 9.36 -6.07 -18.53
CA ASP A 149 10.81 -6.11 -18.58
C ASP A 149 11.35 -6.63 -17.24
N MET A 150 11.94 -7.83 -17.29
CA MET A 150 12.51 -8.48 -16.11
C MET A 150 13.74 -7.75 -15.58
N GLU A 151 14.58 -7.17 -16.45
CA GLU A 151 15.76 -6.41 -16.01
C GLU A 151 15.32 -5.16 -15.26
N ARG A 152 14.29 -4.49 -15.78
CA ARG A 152 13.65 -3.37 -15.08
C ARG A 152 13.05 -3.77 -13.74
N LEU A 153 12.36 -4.91 -13.65
CA LEU A 153 11.84 -5.41 -12.37
C LEU A 153 12.98 -5.61 -11.36
N VAL A 154 14.11 -6.20 -11.78
CA VAL A 154 15.27 -6.41 -10.90
C VAL A 154 15.78 -5.08 -10.33
N GLU A 155 15.91 -4.04 -11.14
CA GLU A 155 16.33 -2.71 -10.64
C GLU A 155 15.31 -2.09 -9.68
N ILE A 156 14.01 -2.22 -9.96
CA ILE A 156 12.94 -1.74 -9.08
C ILE A 156 12.95 -2.47 -7.74
N VAL A 157 13.17 -3.79 -7.74
CA VAL A 157 13.27 -4.59 -6.50
C VAL A 157 14.49 -4.16 -5.68
N LYS A 158 15.62 -3.80 -6.29
CA LYS A 158 16.77 -3.24 -5.55
C LYS A 158 16.42 -1.92 -4.86
N LEU A 159 15.66 -1.05 -5.52
CA LEU A 159 15.18 0.21 -4.92
C LEU A 159 14.21 -0.07 -3.76
N SER A 160 13.34 -1.06 -3.91
CA SER A 160 12.42 -1.52 -2.87
C SER A 160 13.16 -2.02 -1.62
N ASP A 161 14.17 -2.87 -1.81
CA ASP A 161 15.02 -3.37 -0.73
C ASP A 161 15.78 -2.23 -0.03
N ARG A 162 16.34 -1.29 -0.82
CA ARG A 162 17.02 -0.12 -0.29
C ARG A 162 16.12 0.76 0.57
N ALA A 163 14.91 1.10 0.09
CA ALA A 163 13.94 1.88 0.85
C ALA A 163 13.53 1.17 2.16
N SER A 164 13.32 -0.15 2.09
CA SER A 164 12.96 -0.98 3.24
C SER A 164 14.07 -1.00 4.31
N GLU A 165 15.32 -1.14 3.89
CA GLU A 165 16.48 -1.12 4.81
C GLU A 165 16.66 0.24 5.48
N LEU A 166 16.50 1.35 4.74
CA LEU A 166 16.55 2.71 5.29
C LEU A 166 15.45 2.94 6.33
N TRP A 167 14.24 2.49 6.03
CA TRP A 167 13.12 2.54 6.97
C TRP A 167 13.38 1.70 8.22
N LEU A 168 13.89 0.47 8.06
CA LEU A 168 14.25 -0.40 9.17
C LEU A 168 15.34 0.23 10.06
N GLN A 169 16.35 0.86 9.47
CA GLN A 169 17.36 1.62 10.21
C GLN A 169 16.73 2.78 11.00
N THR A 170 15.81 3.52 10.39
CA THR A 170 15.07 4.60 11.05
C THR A 170 14.27 4.09 12.24
N LEU A 171 13.53 2.99 12.06
CA LEU A 171 12.77 2.36 13.14
C LEU A 171 13.66 1.83 14.27
N LYS A 172 14.86 1.30 13.97
CA LYS A 172 15.82 0.86 15.01
C LYS A 172 16.25 2.04 15.90
N LEU A 173 16.43 3.24 15.33
CA LEU A 173 16.81 4.43 16.11
C LEU A 173 15.75 4.88 17.10
N ARG A 174 14.48 4.50 16.90
CA ARG A 174 13.41 4.75 17.86
C ARG A 174 13.69 4.12 19.22
N ARG A 175 14.58 3.11 19.34
CA ARG A 175 14.99 2.53 20.63
C ARG A 175 15.83 3.47 21.51
N THR A 176 16.35 4.55 20.94
CA THR A 176 17.15 5.56 21.66
C THR A 176 16.32 6.29 22.70
N ARG A 177 16.99 6.77 23.76
CA ARG A 177 16.38 7.59 24.82
C ARG A 177 17.05 8.98 24.89
N PRO A 178 16.28 10.06 24.74
CA PRO A 178 14.84 10.10 24.42
C PRO A 178 14.54 9.62 22.97
N CYS A 179 13.30 9.22 22.66
CA CYS A 179 12.93 8.71 21.33
C CYS A 179 12.96 9.82 20.27
N PRO A 180 13.75 9.69 19.18
CA PRO A 180 13.92 10.75 18.18
C PRO A 180 12.74 10.88 17.19
N LEU A 181 11.90 9.84 17.08
CA LEU A 181 10.76 9.77 16.15
C LEU A 181 9.53 9.18 16.85
N GLY A 182 8.42 9.91 16.83
CA GLY A 182 7.18 9.56 17.51
C GLY A 182 6.40 8.46 16.79
N GLY A 183 5.49 7.80 17.51
CA GLY A 183 4.64 6.77 16.92
C GLY A 183 3.68 7.29 15.84
N ARG A 184 3.12 8.48 16.05
CA ARG A 184 2.20 9.13 15.09
C ARG A 184 2.91 9.51 13.80
N ASP A 185 4.10 10.11 13.91
CA ASP A 185 4.92 10.49 12.77
C ASP A 185 5.30 9.25 11.97
N SER A 186 5.80 8.21 12.66
CA SER A 186 6.16 6.94 12.02
C SER A 186 5.00 6.24 11.30
N ALA A 187 3.76 6.47 11.74
CA ALA A 187 2.56 5.93 11.09
C ALA A 187 2.19 6.69 9.81
N SER A 188 2.64 7.94 9.66
CA SER A 188 2.53 8.73 8.43
C SER A 188 3.69 8.42 7.48
N ASP A 189 4.89 8.20 8.03
CA ASP A 189 6.11 7.94 7.25
C ASP A 189 6.14 6.55 6.57
N ILE A 190 5.16 5.68 6.86
CA ILE A 190 5.08 4.34 6.25
C ILE A 190 4.54 4.37 4.81
N PHE A 191 3.76 5.39 4.44
CA PHE A 191 3.03 5.40 3.17
C PHE A 191 3.91 5.29 1.91
N PRO A 192 5.13 5.86 1.85
CA PRO A 192 6.05 5.63 0.74
C PRO A 192 6.36 4.14 0.51
N LEU A 193 6.52 3.33 1.56
CA LEU A 193 6.68 1.87 1.40
C LEU A 193 5.41 1.13 0.97
N VAL A 194 4.23 1.72 1.09
CA VAL A 194 2.98 1.04 0.72
C VAL A 194 2.71 1.14 -0.78
N VAL A 195 2.94 2.32 -1.37
CA VAL A 195 2.58 2.59 -2.77
C VAL A 195 3.75 3.06 -3.63
N MET A 196 4.84 3.58 -3.07
CA MET A 196 6.02 4.06 -3.80
C MET A 196 7.24 3.15 -3.65
N GLN A 197 7.06 1.96 -3.07
CA GLN A 197 8.10 0.96 -2.94
C GLN A 197 8.64 0.57 -4.33
N GLY A 198 9.97 0.55 -4.46
CA GLY A 198 10.63 0.35 -5.75
C GLY A 198 10.84 1.63 -6.59
N THR A 199 10.66 2.82 -6.00
CA THR A 199 10.94 4.10 -6.67
C THR A 199 12.08 4.86 -6.00
N GLU A 200 12.84 5.63 -6.78
CA GLU A 200 13.87 6.55 -6.26
C GLU A 200 13.29 7.54 -5.25
N LYS A 201 12.07 8.04 -5.49
CA LYS A 201 11.38 8.96 -4.56
C LYS A 201 11.20 8.37 -3.17
N ALA A 202 10.93 7.06 -3.06
CA ALA A 202 10.83 6.41 -1.76
C ALA A 202 12.21 6.29 -1.10
N VAL A 203 13.26 5.98 -1.87
CA VAL A 203 14.63 5.96 -1.37
C VAL A 203 15.04 7.33 -0.86
N ASP A 204 14.91 8.38 -1.67
CA ASP A 204 15.23 9.77 -1.32
C ASP A 204 14.54 10.19 -0.02
N PHE A 205 13.23 9.92 0.08
CA PHE A 205 12.44 10.21 1.29
C PHE A 205 13.02 9.53 2.54
N TYR A 206 13.34 8.24 2.46
CA TYR A 206 13.87 7.52 3.63
C TYR A 206 15.33 7.84 3.93
N GLU A 207 16.13 8.28 2.95
CA GLU A 207 17.48 8.80 3.20
C GLU A 207 17.43 10.13 3.96
N GLU A 208 16.56 11.05 3.54
CA GLU A 208 16.33 12.32 4.25
C GLU A 208 15.81 12.08 5.68
N LEU A 209 14.77 11.25 5.82
CA LEU A 209 14.18 10.92 7.13
C LEU A 209 15.21 10.28 8.06
N LEU A 210 15.99 9.32 7.57
CA LEU A 210 17.05 8.69 8.37
C LEU A 210 18.12 9.71 8.77
N GLY A 211 18.46 10.64 7.89
CA GLY A 211 19.37 11.75 8.16
C GLY A 211 18.89 12.64 9.31
N GLU A 212 17.62 13.07 9.26
CA GLU A 212 16.97 13.86 10.30
C GLU A 212 16.96 13.12 11.65
N VAL A 213 16.49 11.87 11.66
CA VAL A 213 16.39 11.07 12.89
C VAL A 213 17.77 10.80 13.50
N ARG A 214 18.81 10.56 12.68
CA ARG A 214 20.20 10.47 13.16
C ARG A 214 20.69 11.79 13.74
N GLY A 215 20.30 12.92 13.16
CA GLY A 215 20.56 14.26 13.70
C GLY A 215 20.06 14.40 15.13
N ARG A 216 18.76 14.14 15.34
CA ARG A 216 18.12 14.20 16.66
C ARG A 216 18.78 13.28 17.68
N VAL A 217 19.15 12.07 17.28
CA VAL A 217 19.90 11.13 18.14
C VAL A 217 21.24 11.72 18.60
N ARG A 218 22.01 12.36 17.71
CA ARG A 218 23.30 12.97 18.07
C ARG A 218 23.13 14.13 19.06
N GLU A 219 22.07 14.92 18.87
CA GLU A 219 21.75 16.07 19.72
C GLU A 219 21.02 15.69 21.01
N LYS A 220 20.68 14.40 21.17
CA LYS A 220 19.85 13.86 22.27
C LYS A 220 18.48 14.53 22.34
N GLU A 221 17.97 14.96 21.19
CA GLU A 221 16.62 15.48 21.03
C GLU A 221 15.65 14.31 20.86
N GLY A 222 14.56 14.34 21.61
CA GLY A 222 13.45 13.41 21.44
C GLY A 222 12.13 14.14 21.30
N VAL A 223 11.13 13.43 20.81
CA VAL A 223 9.80 13.99 20.52
C VAL A 223 9.06 14.42 21.79
N ILE A 224 9.41 13.84 22.93
CA ILE A 224 8.81 14.14 24.24
C ILE A 224 9.90 14.65 25.19
N GLU A 225 9.72 15.86 25.71
CA GLU A 225 10.68 16.55 26.59
C GLU A 225 11.03 15.74 27.86
N ASN A 226 10.04 15.05 28.45
CA ASN A 226 10.22 14.19 29.62
C ASN A 226 9.63 12.80 29.37
N GLU A 227 10.31 12.01 28.53
CA GLU A 227 9.92 10.63 28.19
C GLU A 227 10.03 9.69 29.41
N ARG A 228 8.94 9.56 30.17
CA ARG A 228 8.88 8.66 31.35
C ARG A 228 8.45 7.24 31.01
N PHE A 229 7.59 7.08 30.01
CA PHE A 229 6.97 5.81 29.64
C PHE A 229 7.05 5.59 28.13
N ARG A 230 7.16 4.32 27.73
CA ARG A 230 7.23 3.88 26.34
C ARG A 230 6.36 2.63 26.17
N LEU A 231 5.62 2.56 25.07
CA LEU A 231 4.77 1.43 24.69
C LEU A 231 5.45 0.63 23.59
#